data_AF-A0AAW0FM22-F1
#
_entry.id   AF-A0AAW0FM22-F1
#
_cell.length_a   1.000
_cell.length_b   1.000
_cell.length_c   1.000
_cell.angle_alpha   90.00
_cell.angle_beta   90.00
_cell.angle_gamma   90.00
#
_symmetry.space_group_name_H-M   'P 1'
#
loop_
_entity.id
_entity.type
_entity.pdbx_description
1 polymer ?
#
loop_
_entity_poly.entity_id
_entity_poly.type
_entity_poly.pdbx_seq_one_letter_code
_entity_poly.pdbx_strand_id
1 'polypeptide(L)'
;MPTLLIEFDANHSFSFEPFSETNRNKLAPTNPIAAKLVGQDIQSKIIMLLIAFPKLKIIWSSSSYETAQIFLELKSNQEEPDIASAISKGVDSQIKSNDGGPPMYNDDAIDLLQNIPGINNVNYYNVIQKVRSIEDLVQLPLEAFHELLGQENGNKAFNFISNAV
;
A
#
# COMPACT_ATOMS: atom_id res chain seq x y z
N MET A 1 10.10 1.51 14.44
CA MET A 1 9.37 2.80 14.43
C MET A 1 9.18 3.20 12.99
N PRO A 2 7.96 3.54 12.53
CA PRO A 2 7.75 3.92 11.14
C PRO A 2 8.52 5.19 10.79
N THR A 3 9.25 5.18 9.68
CA THR A 3 10.05 6.32 9.25
C THR A 3 9.93 6.49 7.75
N LEU A 4 9.70 7.73 7.32
CA LEU A 4 9.70 8.14 5.93
C LEU A 4 10.98 8.94 5.68
N LEU A 5 11.82 8.47 4.76
CA LEU A 5 12.98 9.22 4.29
C LEU A 5 12.60 9.94 3.00
N ILE A 6 12.81 11.25 2.97
CA ILE A 6 12.62 12.10 1.79
C ILE A 6 13.99 12.60 1.35
N GLU A 7 14.48 12.05 0.24
CA GLU A 7 15.71 12.48 -0.42
C GLU A 7 15.40 13.58 -1.44
N PHE A 8 16.20 14.63 -1.45
CA PHE A 8 16.16 15.72 -2.43
C PHE A 8 17.56 16.03 -2.94
N ASP A 9 17.65 16.68 -4.09
CA ASP A 9 18.92 17.02 -4.74
C ASP A 9 19.53 18.30 -4.14
N ALA A 10 20.71 18.19 -3.51
CA ALA A 10 21.46 19.33 -2.98
C ALA A 10 21.81 20.41 -4.03
N ASN A 11 21.86 20.07 -5.32
CA ASN A 11 22.14 21.05 -6.38
C ASN A 11 20.95 21.98 -6.65
N HIS A 12 19.78 21.68 -6.08
CA HIS A 12 18.57 22.47 -6.19
C HIS A 12 18.10 22.89 -4.80
N SER A 13 17.67 24.14 -4.65
CA SER A 13 17.02 24.58 -3.41
C SER A 13 15.79 23.70 -3.16
N PHE A 14 15.77 23.00 -2.02
CA PHE A 14 14.60 22.22 -1.64
C PHE A 14 13.40 23.15 -1.49
N SER A 15 12.37 22.92 -2.30
CA SER A 15 11.08 23.57 -2.15
C SER A 15 9.98 22.55 -2.43
N PHE A 16 8.84 22.76 -1.79
CA PHE A 16 7.62 22.02 -2.12
C PHE A 16 6.90 22.63 -3.33
N GLU A 17 7.51 23.60 -4.04
CA GLU A 17 6.95 24.09 -5.28
C GLU A 17 7.04 22.98 -6.33
N PRO A 18 5.97 22.78 -7.14
CA PRO A 18 6.03 21.79 -8.20
C PRO A 18 7.19 22.14 -9.14
N PHE A 19 8.12 21.19 -9.32
CA PHE A 19 9.19 21.28 -10.32
C PHE A 19 8.54 21.42 -11.71
N SER A 20 8.36 22.66 -12.15
CA SER A 20 7.79 23.01 -13.45
C SER A 20 8.69 22.58 -14.61
N GLU A 21 9.94 22.17 -14.35
CA GLU A 21 10.92 21.87 -15.38
C GLU A 21 10.94 20.42 -15.87
N THR A 22 10.40 19.45 -15.12
CA THR A 22 10.52 18.02 -15.50
C THR A 22 9.38 17.52 -16.38
N ASN A 23 8.23 18.21 -16.41
CA ASN A 23 7.11 17.88 -17.30
C ASN A 23 7.09 18.81 -18.52
N ARG A 24 7.96 18.56 -19.50
CA ARG A 24 7.86 19.18 -20.83
C ARG A 24 6.53 18.86 -21.54
N ASN A 25 5.77 17.88 -21.05
CA ASN A 25 4.47 17.48 -21.57
C ASN A 25 3.38 17.41 -20.47
N LYS A 26 3.02 18.56 -19.88
CA LYS A 26 1.64 18.94 -19.46
C LYS A 26 1.71 20.20 -18.58
N LEU A 27 1.21 21.31 -19.12
CA LEU A 27 0.66 22.47 -18.39
C LEU A 27 1.44 22.84 -17.12
N ALA A 28 2.67 23.33 -17.29
CA ALA A 28 3.31 24.08 -16.21
C ALA A 28 2.38 25.23 -15.78
N PRO A 29 2.10 25.43 -14.49
CA PRO A 29 1.34 26.58 -14.04
C PRO A 29 2.15 27.84 -14.39
N THR A 30 1.72 28.55 -15.44
CA THR A 30 2.32 29.83 -15.87
C THR A 30 2.07 30.96 -14.87
N ASN A 31 1.29 30.70 -13.82
CA ASN A 31 0.90 31.66 -12.80
C ASN A 31 1.55 31.30 -11.45
N PRO A 32 2.32 32.23 -10.83
CA PRO A 32 2.93 32.03 -9.51
C PRO A 32 1.93 31.71 -8.39
N ILE A 33 0.66 32.11 -8.55
CA ILE A 33 -0.42 31.76 -7.61
C ILE A 33 -0.71 30.26 -7.63
N ALA A 34 -0.69 29.63 -8.81
CA ALA A 34 -0.97 28.20 -8.95
C ALA A 34 0.19 27.34 -8.43
N ALA A 35 1.44 27.75 -8.64
CA ALA A 35 2.60 27.10 -8.02
C ALA A 35 2.54 27.15 -6.48
N LYS A 36 2.15 28.30 -5.92
CA LYS A 36 1.93 28.47 -4.46
C LYS A 36 0.80 27.58 -3.93
N LEU A 37 -0.32 27.46 -4.65
CA LEU A 37 -1.42 26.58 -4.24
C LEU A 37 -0.99 25.10 -4.20
N VAL A 38 -0.22 24.64 -5.18
CA VAL A 38 0.27 23.25 -5.22
C VAL A 38 1.27 22.97 -4.09
N GLY A 39 2.18 23.90 -3.80
CA GLY A 39 3.10 23.75 -2.67
C GLY A 39 2.37 23.72 -1.31
N GLN A 40 1.32 24.52 -1.16
CA GLN A 40 0.44 24.47 0.01
C GLN A 40 -0.28 23.12 0.14
N ASP A 41 -0.66 22.50 -0.98
CA ASP A 41 -1.30 21.17 -0.98
C ASP A 41 -0.35 20.07 -0.49
N ILE A 42 0.90 20.02 -0.98
CA ILE A 42 1.88 19.01 -0.53
C ILE A 42 2.19 19.16 0.96
N GLN A 43 2.43 20.38 1.42
CA GLN A 43 2.68 20.66 2.83
C GLN A 43 1.49 20.24 3.71
N SER A 44 0.27 20.58 3.29
CA SER A 44 -0.95 20.22 4.01
C SER A 44 -1.13 18.70 4.09
N LYS A 45 -0.82 17.98 3.01
CA LYS A 45 -0.86 16.50 2.98
C LYS A 45 0.18 15.87 3.90
N ILE A 46 1.40 16.39 3.95
CA ILE A 46 2.44 15.91 4.89
C ILE A 46 2.01 16.13 6.34
N ILE A 47 1.44 17.31 6.65
CA ILE A 47 0.93 17.60 7.99
C ILE A 47 -0.22 16.65 8.34
N MET A 48 -1.15 16.43 7.41
CA MET A 48 -2.27 15.51 7.61
C MET A 48 -1.78 14.07 7.85
N LEU A 49 -0.74 13.64 7.14
CA LEU A 49 -0.09 12.34 7.36
C LEU A 49 0.49 12.24 8.78
N LEU A 50 1.19 13.27 9.26
CA LEU A 50 1.79 13.29 10.60
C LEU A 50 0.72 13.32 11.71
N ILE A 51 -0.41 14.00 11.50
CA ILE A 51 -1.54 14.01 12.43
C ILE A 51 -2.19 12.61 12.49
N ALA A 52 -2.40 11.98 11.34
CA ALA A 52 -3.00 10.65 11.26
C ALA A 52 -2.10 9.56 11.86
N PHE A 53 -0.77 9.71 11.73
CA PHE A 53 0.22 8.74 12.19
C PHE A 53 1.25 9.39 13.14
N PRO A 54 0.90 9.63 14.41
CA PRO A 54 1.76 10.39 15.35
C PRO A 54 3.09 9.71 15.69
N LYS A 55 3.26 8.42 15.36
CA LYS A 55 4.52 7.68 15.52
C LYS A 55 5.43 7.73 14.28
N LEU A 56 4.94 8.25 13.15
CA LEU A 56 5.71 8.38 11.92
C LEU A 56 6.75 9.48 12.11
N LYS A 57 8.01 9.18 11.81
CA LYS A 57 9.09 10.16 11.75
C LYS A 57 9.48 10.45 10.31
N ILE A 58 9.88 11.69 10.04
CA ILE A 58 10.40 12.08 8.73
C ILE A 58 11.90 12.37 8.86
N ILE A 59 12.69 11.81 7.94
CA ILE A 59 14.10 12.12 7.76
C ILE A 59 14.22 12.85 6.42
N TRP A 60 14.94 13.98 6.44
CA TRP A 60 15.25 14.78 5.28
C TRP A 60 16.70 14.53 4.90
N SER A 61 16.95 14.18 3.64
CA SER A 61 18.30 13.92 3.13
C SER A 61 18.55 14.72 1.86
N SER A 62 19.66 15.44 1.81
CA SER A 62 20.05 16.32 0.69
C SER A 62 20.87 15.62 -0.40
N SER A 63 21.24 14.35 -0.20
CA SER A 63 21.91 13.56 -1.22
C SER A 63 21.89 12.07 -0.90
N SER A 64 22.09 11.23 -1.90
CA SER A 64 22.28 9.79 -1.70
C SER A 64 23.48 9.45 -0.80
N TYR A 65 24.54 10.28 -0.83
CA TYR A 65 25.67 10.15 0.10
C TYR A 65 25.24 10.40 1.54
N GLU A 66 24.48 11.47 1.79
CA GLU A 66 23.94 11.76 3.12
C GLU A 66 22.95 10.67 3.57
N THR A 67 22.10 10.17 2.67
CA THR A 67 21.20 9.04 2.95
C THR A 67 21.98 7.81 3.43
N ALA A 68 23.09 7.47 2.76
CA ALA A 68 23.94 6.34 3.15
C ALA A 68 24.60 6.55 4.52
N GLN A 69 25.06 7.77 4.82
CA GLN A 69 25.61 8.11 6.14
C GLN A 69 24.56 8.00 7.24
N ILE A 70 23.35 8.52 6.99
CA ILE A 70 22.21 8.40 7.92
C ILE A 70 21.90 6.93 8.19
N PHE A 71 21.88 6.07 7.16
CA PHE A 71 21.65 4.64 7.35
C PHE A 71 22.75 3.98 8.17
N LEU A 72 24.02 4.33 7.94
CA LEU A 72 25.13 3.80 8.73
C LEU A 72 25.03 4.23 10.20
N GLU A 73 24.73 5.49 10.47
CA GLU A 73 24.57 6.02 11.83
C GLU A 73 23.39 5.36 12.56
N LEU A 74 22.23 5.26 11.91
CA LEU A 74 21.06 4.58 12.46
C LEU A 74 21.32 3.09 12.73
N LYS A 75 22.20 2.47 11.95
CA LYS A 75 22.56 1.06 12.07
C LYS A 75 23.63 0.78 13.12
N SER A 76 24.48 1.74 13.47
CA SER A 76 25.73 1.54 14.20
C SER A 76 25.62 0.87 15.58
N ASN A 77 24.42 0.82 16.18
CA ASN A 77 24.14 0.15 17.45
C ASN A 77 22.87 -0.72 17.40
N GLN A 78 22.52 -1.23 16.22
CA GLN A 78 21.34 -2.07 16.03
C GLN A 78 21.77 -3.47 15.58
N GLU A 79 20.99 -4.48 15.97
CA GLU A 79 21.21 -5.86 15.52
C GLU A 79 21.06 -6.00 14.01
N GLU A 80 21.68 -7.04 13.44
CA GLU A 80 21.47 -7.39 12.03
C GLU A 80 20.04 -7.87 11.77
N PRO A 81 19.39 -7.46 10.66
CA PRO A 81 18.06 -7.92 10.35
C PRO A 81 18.10 -9.42 10.06
N ASP A 82 17.25 -10.17 10.75
CA ASP A 82 17.09 -11.60 10.50
C ASP A 82 16.12 -11.86 9.35
N ILE A 83 16.55 -12.66 8.38
CA ILE A 83 15.79 -12.99 7.18
C ILE A 83 14.53 -13.78 7.54
N ALA A 84 14.63 -14.74 8.46
CA ALA A 84 13.50 -15.59 8.84
C ALA A 84 12.39 -14.77 9.52
N SER A 85 12.78 -13.88 10.44
CA SER A 85 11.90 -12.91 11.10
C SER A 85 11.21 -11.98 10.10
N ALA A 86 11.94 -11.47 9.10
CA ALA A 86 11.36 -10.61 8.07
C ALA A 86 10.26 -11.31 7.26
N ILE A 87 10.52 -12.54 6.80
CA ILE A 87 9.55 -13.35 6.06
C ILE A 87 8.30 -13.60 6.92
N SER A 88 8.47 -14.00 8.18
CA SER A 88 7.35 -14.29 9.08
C SER A 88 6.42 -13.10 9.33
N LYS A 89 6.93 -11.87 9.22
CA LYS A 89 6.15 -10.64 9.39
C LYS A 89 5.43 -10.19 8.12
N GLY A 90 5.90 -10.64 6.95
CA GLY A 90 5.29 -10.34 5.65
C GLY A 90 4.21 -11.34 5.24
N VAL A 91 4.21 -12.54 5.82
CA VAL A 91 3.19 -13.56 5.57
C VAL A 91 2.04 -13.38 6.56
N ASP A 92 0.81 -13.26 6.06
CA ASP A 92 -0.36 -13.34 6.92
C ASP A 92 -0.42 -14.74 7.54
N SER A 93 -0.32 -14.83 8.87
CA SER A 93 -0.33 -16.10 9.62
C SER A 93 -1.55 -16.99 9.33
N GLN A 94 -2.63 -16.41 8.81
CA GLN A 94 -3.84 -17.11 8.41
C GLN A 94 -3.68 -17.83 7.07
N ILE A 95 -2.72 -17.40 6.24
CA ILE A 95 -2.44 -17.92 4.91
C ILE A 95 -1.34 -18.98 5.00
N LYS A 96 -1.73 -20.25 4.92
CA LYS A 96 -0.81 -21.38 4.93
C LYS A 96 -0.78 -22.05 3.56
N SER A 97 0.41 -22.21 2.99
CA SER A 97 0.62 -23.11 1.86
C SER A 97 0.64 -24.55 2.35
N ASN A 98 0.07 -25.47 1.57
CA ASN A 98 0.02 -26.90 1.92
C ASN A 98 1.42 -27.55 2.01
N ASP A 99 2.44 -26.93 1.43
CA ASP A 99 3.84 -27.39 1.39
C ASP A 99 4.76 -26.68 2.41
N GLY A 100 4.23 -25.77 3.23
CA GLY A 100 5.01 -24.98 4.19
C GLY A 100 5.92 -23.92 3.57
N GLY A 101 5.84 -23.70 2.25
CA GLY A 101 6.51 -22.60 1.55
C GLY A 101 5.73 -21.28 1.64
N PRO A 102 6.33 -20.15 1.23
CA PRO A 102 5.60 -18.89 1.13
C PRO A 102 4.45 -19.05 0.12
N PRO A 103 3.25 -18.54 0.43
CA PRO A 103 2.11 -18.61 -0.48
C PRO A 103 2.43 -17.93 -1.80
N MET A 104 2.51 -18.71 -2.88
CA MET A 104 2.60 -18.18 -4.25
C MET A 104 1.19 -17.94 -4.77
N TYR A 105 0.66 -16.74 -4.53
CA TYR A 105 -0.58 -16.30 -5.16
C TYR A 105 -0.32 -15.41 -6.35
N ASN A 106 -1.35 -15.32 -7.19
CA ASN A 106 -1.44 -14.29 -8.21
C ASN A 106 -1.94 -13.00 -7.55
N ASP A 107 -1.03 -12.06 -7.28
CA ASP A 107 -1.36 -10.78 -6.64
C ASP A 107 -2.41 -9.99 -7.43
N ASP A 108 -2.36 -10.01 -8.77
CA ASP A 108 -3.35 -9.34 -9.62
C ASP A 108 -4.76 -9.92 -9.42
N ALA A 109 -4.86 -11.24 -9.21
CA ALA A 109 -6.14 -11.90 -8.94
C ALA A 109 -6.65 -11.55 -7.52
N ILE A 110 -5.77 -11.44 -6.54
CA ILE A 110 -6.12 -11.01 -5.18
C ILE A 110 -6.63 -9.56 -5.20
N ASP A 111 -5.93 -8.66 -5.89
CA ASP A 111 -6.34 -7.27 -6.05
C ASP A 111 -7.70 -7.17 -6.73
N LEU A 112 -7.94 -7.97 -7.77
CA LEU A 112 -9.26 -8.06 -8.40
C LEU A 112 -10.34 -8.50 -7.40
N LEU A 113 -10.08 -9.55 -6.59
CA LEU A 113 -11.01 -10.03 -5.59
C LEU A 113 -11.36 -8.96 -4.55
N GLN A 114 -10.36 -8.22 -4.07
CA GLN A 114 -10.57 -7.16 -3.08
C GLN A 114 -11.37 -5.96 -3.61
N ASN A 115 -11.52 -5.83 -4.92
CA ASN A 115 -12.41 -4.84 -5.54
C ASN A 115 -13.88 -5.29 -5.58
N ILE A 116 -14.19 -6.56 -5.28
CA ILE A 116 -15.56 -7.06 -5.23
C ILE A 116 -16.22 -6.58 -3.93
N PRO A 117 -17.39 -5.92 -3.99
CA PRO A 117 -18.09 -5.47 -2.79
C PRO A 117 -18.30 -6.59 -1.77
N GLY A 118 -17.89 -6.37 -0.51
CA GLY A 118 -17.97 -7.37 0.56
C GLY A 118 -16.71 -8.20 0.74
N ILE A 119 -15.81 -8.26 -0.24
CA ILE A 119 -14.45 -8.79 -0.07
C ILE A 119 -13.53 -7.64 0.32
N ASN A 120 -12.66 -7.86 1.31
CA ASN A 120 -11.75 -6.85 1.86
C ASN A 120 -10.45 -7.49 2.39
N ASN A 121 -9.49 -6.64 2.77
CA ASN A 121 -8.20 -7.03 3.36
C ASN A 121 -8.28 -7.95 4.60
N VAL A 122 -9.46 -8.08 5.21
CA VAL A 122 -9.68 -8.88 6.43
C VAL A 122 -10.41 -10.20 6.13
N ASN A 123 -11.00 -10.40 4.96
CA ASN A 123 -11.75 -11.64 4.67
C ASN A 123 -11.39 -12.30 3.33
N TYR A 124 -10.59 -11.66 2.48
CA TYR A 124 -10.18 -12.21 1.19
C TYR A 124 -9.43 -13.55 1.34
N TYR A 125 -8.71 -13.77 2.45
CA TYR A 125 -8.00 -15.02 2.69
C TYR A 125 -8.95 -16.23 2.75
N ASN A 126 -10.17 -16.07 3.27
CA ASN A 126 -11.17 -17.14 3.30
C ASN A 126 -11.55 -17.59 1.88
N VAL A 127 -11.58 -16.64 0.95
CA VAL A 127 -11.90 -16.88 -0.46
C VAL A 127 -10.75 -17.62 -1.14
N ILE A 128 -9.53 -17.08 -1.09
CA ILE A 128 -8.38 -17.68 -1.79
C ILE A 128 -7.97 -19.05 -1.23
N GLN A 129 -8.35 -19.37 0.02
CA GLN A 129 -8.09 -20.68 0.62
C GLN A 129 -9.08 -21.75 0.16
N LYS A 130 -10.35 -21.39 -0.06
CA LYS A 130 -11.40 -22.35 -0.41
C LYS A 130 -11.72 -22.39 -1.91
N VAL A 131 -11.37 -21.34 -2.65
CA VAL A 131 -11.72 -21.17 -4.06
C VAL A 131 -10.45 -21.18 -4.92
N ARG A 132 -10.42 -22.01 -5.96
CA ARG A 132 -9.20 -22.26 -6.75
C ARG A 132 -9.01 -21.29 -7.90
N SER A 133 -10.10 -20.70 -8.38
CA SER A 133 -10.10 -19.80 -9.53
C SER A 133 -11.22 -18.76 -9.42
N ILE A 134 -11.13 -17.67 -10.17
CA ILE A 134 -12.22 -16.69 -10.27
C ILE A 134 -13.45 -17.32 -10.93
N GLU A 135 -13.26 -18.25 -11.86
CA GLU A 135 -14.37 -19.01 -12.47
C GLU A 135 -15.15 -19.80 -11.41
N ASP A 136 -14.44 -20.51 -10.52
CA ASP A 136 -15.05 -21.27 -9.42
C ASP A 136 -15.84 -20.34 -8.51
N LEU A 137 -15.31 -19.15 -8.20
CA LEU A 137 -15.98 -18.15 -7.36
C LEU A 137 -17.34 -17.74 -7.94
N VAL A 138 -17.39 -17.48 -9.25
CA VAL A 138 -18.60 -17.00 -9.94
C VAL A 138 -19.69 -18.09 -9.99
N GLN A 139 -19.31 -19.36 -9.89
CA GLN A 139 -20.23 -20.49 -9.90
C GLN A 139 -20.76 -20.86 -8.50
N LEU A 140 -20.27 -20.23 -7.42
CA LEU A 140 -20.69 -20.55 -6.06
C LEU A 140 -22.14 -20.11 -5.77
N PRO A 141 -22.91 -20.91 -5.03
CA PRO A 141 -24.23 -20.51 -4.54
C PRO A 141 -24.12 -19.49 -3.39
N LEU A 142 -25.22 -18.79 -3.10
CA LEU A 142 -25.29 -17.75 -2.07
C LEU A 142 -24.85 -18.25 -0.68
N GLU A 143 -25.22 -19.49 -0.34
CA GLU A 143 -24.87 -20.11 0.93
C GLU A 143 -23.34 -20.24 1.10
N ALA A 144 -22.62 -20.53 0.02
CA ALA A 144 -21.17 -20.60 0.04
C ALA A 144 -20.55 -19.20 0.24
N PHE A 145 -21.14 -18.15 -0.34
CA PHE A 145 -20.72 -16.78 -0.05
C PHE A 145 -20.94 -16.39 1.41
N HIS A 146 -22.04 -16.82 2.04
CA HIS A 146 -22.27 -16.60 3.46
C HIS A 146 -21.27 -17.35 4.34
N GLU A 147 -20.87 -18.56 3.95
CA GLU A 147 -19.83 -19.32 4.67
C GLU A 147 -18.46 -18.64 4.56
N LEU A 148 -18.13 -18.07 3.40
CA LEU A 148 -16.84 -17.42 3.14
C LEU A 148 -16.73 -16.03 3.78
N LEU A 149 -17.79 -15.23 3.72
CA LEU A 149 -17.74 -13.80 3.99
C LEU A 149 -18.68 -13.34 5.12
N GLY A 150 -19.56 -14.22 5.61
CA GLY A 150 -20.68 -13.87 6.49
C GLY A 150 -21.89 -13.34 5.70
N GLN A 151 -23.04 -13.20 6.36
CA GLN A 151 -24.29 -12.85 5.67
C GLN A 151 -24.24 -11.50 4.94
N GLU A 152 -23.80 -10.44 5.60
CA GLU A 152 -23.83 -9.08 5.03
C GLU A 152 -22.88 -8.95 3.83
N ASN A 153 -21.61 -9.35 4.00
CA ASN A 153 -20.61 -9.27 2.96
C ASN A 153 -20.86 -10.30 1.84
N GLY A 154 -21.33 -11.50 2.19
CA GLY A 154 -21.69 -12.53 1.23
C GLY A 154 -22.83 -12.09 0.31
N ASN A 155 -23.86 -11.42 0.84
CA ASN A 155 -24.92 -10.83 0.02
C ASN A 155 -24.37 -9.77 -0.95
N LYS A 156 -23.50 -8.87 -0.48
CA LYS A 156 -22.89 -7.83 -1.34
C LYS A 156 -22.09 -8.44 -2.48
N ALA A 157 -21.25 -9.43 -2.17
CA ALA A 157 -20.37 -10.08 -3.15
C ALA A 157 -21.17 -10.90 -4.16
N PHE A 158 -22.13 -11.70 -3.68
CA PHE A 158 -22.99 -12.51 -4.54
C PHE A 158 -23.81 -11.64 -5.49
N ASN A 159 -24.51 -10.63 -4.98
CA ASN A 159 -25.36 -9.74 -5.81
C ASN A 159 -24.57 -9.04 -6.91
N PHE A 160 -23.34 -8.60 -6.60
CA PHE A 160 -22.44 -7.98 -7.58
C PHE A 160 -22.06 -8.96 -8.69
N ILE A 161 -21.71 -10.21 -8.35
CA ILE A 161 -21.25 -11.21 -9.31
C ILE A 161 -22.40 -11.76 -10.16
N SER A 162 -23.55 -12.03 -9.54
CA SER A 162 -24.70 -12.65 -10.21
C SER A 162 -25.57 -11.66 -10.98
N ASN A 163 -25.24 -10.36 -10.97
CA ASN A 163 -26.13 -9.28 -11.43
C ASN A 163 -27.55 -9.36 -10.82
N ALA A 164 -27.68 -9.93 -9.62
CA ALA A 164 -28.95 -9.98 -8.92
C ALA A 164 -29.15 -8.64 -8.21
N VAL A 165 -29.78 -7.69 -8.91
CA VAL A 165 -30.33 -6.46 -8.33
C VAL A 165 -31.68 -6.75 -7.71
#